data_AF-A0A962HSJ1-F1
#
_entry.id   AF-A0A962HSJ1-F1
#
_cell.length_a   1.000
_cell.length_b   1.000
_cell.length_c   1.000
_cell.angle_alpha   90.00
_cell.angle_beta   90.00
_cell.angle_gamma   90.00
#
_symmetry.space_group_name_H-M   'P 1'
#
loop_
_entity.id
_entity.type
_entity.pdbx_description
1 polymer ?
#
loop_
_entity_poly.entity_id
_entity_poly.type
_entity_poly.pdbx_seq_one_letter_code
_entity_poly.pdbx_strand_id
1 'polypeptide(L)'
;MRSNPVEDLLSGLLKGLPQGVAHLRQDIEQNFRAVLRANLAKLDLTGRDEFEAQRKVLERTRARLEELEARVRELETRLAAGTPPANS
;
A
#
# COMPACT_ATOMS: atom_id res chain seq x y z
N MET A 1 16.77 16.95 19.86
CA MET A 1 16.43 15.57 20.27
C MET A 1 15.30 15.08 19.38
N ARG A 2 15.40 13.92 18.74
CA ARG A 2 14.26 13.31 18.04
C ARG A 2 13.34 12.72 19.10
N SER A 3 12.19 13.35 19.35
CA SER A 3 11.17 12.81 20.25
C SER A 3 10.60 11.53 19.64
N ASN A 4 10.52 10.47 20.43
CA ASN A 4 9.90 9.23 19.99
C ASN A 4 8.37 9.38 20.18
N PRO A 5 7.57 9.41 19.10
CA PRO A 5 6.13 9.67 19.18
C PRO A 5 5.38 8.62 20.02
N VAL A 6 5.93 7.41 20.13
CA VAL A 6 5.40 6.35 21.01
C VAL A 6 5.50 6.77 22.48
N GLU A 7 6.61 7.40 22.85
CA GLU A 7 6.89 7.85 24.21
C GLU A 7 6.03 9.06 24.59
N ASP A 8 5.75 9.93 23.62
CA ASP A 8 4.88 11.09 23.79
C ASP A 8 3.42 10.66 24.03
N LEU A 9 2.93 9.68 23.25
CA LEU A 9 1.60 9.09 23.44
C LEU A 9 1.47 8.36 24.78
N LEU A 10 2.49 7.58 25.15
CA LEU A 10 2.52 6.89 26.42
C LEU A 10 2.54 7.87 27.60
N SER A 11 3.34 8.93 27.50
CA SER A 11 3.37 10.00 28.50
C SER A 11 2.02 10.69 28.63
N GLY A 12 1.30 10.89 27.52
CA GLY A 12 -0.08 11.38 27.52
C GLY A 12 -1.06 10.45 28.22
N LEU A 13 -0.99 9.15 27.93
CA LEU A 13 -1.79 8.11 28.57
C LEU A 13 -1.56 8.09 30.08
N LEU A 14 -0.30 8.07 30.52
CA LEU A 14 0.08 8.00 31.92
C LEU A 14 -0.33 9.24 32.73
N LYS A 15 -0.38 10.41 32.08
CA LYS A 15 -0.88 11.66 32.68
C LYS A 15 -2.40 11.64 32.92
N GLY A 16 -3.15 10.85 32.16
CA GLY A 16 -4.60 10.71 32.29
C GLY A 16 -5.06 9.64 33.30
N LEU A 17 -4.14 8.93 33.95
CA LEU A 17 -4.49 7.84 34.87
C LEU A 17 -5.03 8.37 36.21
N PRO A 18 -6.19 7.85 36.70
CA PRO A 18 -6.70 8.19 38.03
C PRO A 18 -5.81 7.62 39.14
N GLN A 19 -5.77 8.27 40.30
CA GLN A 19 -4.82 7.93 41.37
C GLN A 19 -4.93 6.49 41.89
N GLY A 20 -6.12 5.89 41.82
CA GLY A 20 -6.37 4.52 42.25
C GLY A 20 -5.65 3.44 41.44
N VAL A 21 -5.19 3.74 40.22
CA VAL A 21 -4.49 2.77 39.33
C VAL A 21 -3.00 3.06 39.18
N ALA A 22 -2.44 3.99 39.96
CA ALA A 22 -1.03 4.36 39.89
C ALA A 22 -0.08 3.17 40.17
N HIS A 23 -0.51 2.22 41.00
CA HIS A 23 0.23 0.99 41.30
C HIS A 23 0.34 0.03 40.10
N LEU A 24 -0.55 0.15 39.11
CA LEU A 24 -0.54 -0.65 37.87
C LEU A 24 0.12 0.08 36.70
N ARG A 25 0.79 1.22 36.95
CA ARG A 25 1.38 2.07 35.91
C ARG A 25 2.27 1.28 34.96
N GLN A 26 3.15 0.43 35.50
CA GLN A 26 4.12 -0.33 34.70
C GLN A 26 3.44 -1.38 33.82
N ASP A 27 2.41 -2.05 34.32
CA ASP A 27 1.65 -3.05 33.56
C ASP A 27 0.83 -2.41 32.45
N ILE A 28 0.22 -1.25 32.74
CA ILE A 28 -0.48 -0.43 31.74
C ILE A 28 0.51 0.02 30.66
N GLU A 29 1.71 0.45 31.05
CA GLU A 29 2.75 0.86 30.12
C GLU A 29 3.16 -0.27 29.16
N GLN A 30 3.47 -1.45 29.71
CA GLN A 30 3.86 -2.60 28.91
C GLN A 30 2.74 -3.06 27.97
N ASN A 31 1.51 -3.17 28.48
CA ASN A 31 0.37 -3.57 27.68
C ASN A 31 0.07 -2.55 26.59
N PHE A 32 0.13 -1.25 26.88
CA PHE A 32 -0.07 -0.20 25.88
C PHE A 32 1.00 -0.27 24.78
N ARG A 33 2.28 -0.41 25.14
CA ARG A 33 3.37 -0.58 24.16
C ARG A 33 3.16 -1.83 23.31
N ALA A 34 2.73 -2.94 23.90
CA ALA A 34 2.46 -4.19 23.17
C ALA A 34 1.32 -4.03 22.16
N VAL A 35 0.20 -3.45 22.59
CA VAL A 35 -0.97 -3.19 21.73
C VAL A 35 -0.61 -2.20 20.62
N LEU A 36 0.12 -1.13 20.91
CA LEU A 36 0.52 -0.14 19.91
C LEU A 36 1.43 -0.76 18.85
N ARG A 37 2.43 -1.56 19.26
CA ARG A 37 3.32 -2.27 18.33
C ARG A 37 2.54 -3.24 17.44
N ALA A 38 1.60 -4.00 18.00
CA ALA A 38 0.78 -4.92 17.23
C ALA A 38 -0.12 -4.20 16.19
N ASN A 39 -0.70 -3.05 16.57
CA ASN A 39 -1.53 -2.28 15.64
C ASN A 39 -0.71 -1.59 14.55
N LEU A 40 0.46 -1.02 14.87
CA LEU A 40 1.35 -0.45 13.87
C LEU A 40 1.86 -1.49 12.88
N ALA A 41 2.23 -2.69 13.36
CA ALA A 41 2.61 -3.80 12.49
C ALA A 41 1.46 -4.22 11.56
N LYS A 42 0.21 -4.24 12.06
CA LYS A 42 -0.96 -4.55 11.24
C LYS A 42 -1.24 -3.49 10.16
N LEU A 43 -1.09 -2.20 10.49
CA LEU A 43 -1.27 -1.10 9.53
C LEU A 43 -0.20 -1.15 8.41
N ASP A 44 1.04 -1.49 8.76
CA ASP A 44 2.14 -1.67 7.80
C ASP A 44 1.87 -2.83 6.84
N LEU A 45 1.28 -3.92 7.33
CA LEU A 45 0.89 -5.08 6.52
C LEU A 45 -0.26 -4.77 5.55
N THR A 46 -1.32 -4.09 6.02
CA THR A 46 -2.43 -3.69 5.14
C THR A 46 -1.96 -2.78 4.01
N GLY A 47 -1.12 -1.78 4.31
CA GLY A 47 -0.57 -0.89 3.28
C GLY A 47 0.31 -1.61 2.26
N ARG A 48 1.07 -2.62 2.71
CA ARG A 48 1.92 -3.43 1.83
C ARG A 48 1.13 -4.37 0.92
N ASP A 49 0.09 -5.02 1.45
CA ASP A 49 -0.74 -5.96 0.67
C ASP A 49 -1.56 -5.24 -0.40
N GLU A 50 -2.11 -4.06 -0.08
CA GLU A 50 -2.83 -3.22 -1.04
C GLU A 50 -1.90 -2.71 -2.16
N PHE A 51 -0.69 -2.27 -1.81
CA PHE A 51 0.31 -1.87 -2.78
C PHE A 51 0.69 -3.02 -3.73
N GLU A 52 0.91 -4.21 -3.18
CA GLU A 52 1.23 -5.40 -3.97
C GLU A 52 0.08 -5.80 -4.91
N ALA A 53 -1.16 -5.70 -4.45
CA ALA A 53 -2.33 -5.94 -5.28
C ALA A 53 -2.42 -4.93 -6.45
N GLN A 54 -2.22 -3.64 -6.19
CA GLN A 54 -2.21 -2.60 -7.23
C GLN A 54 -1.09 -2.83 -8.24
N ARG A 55 0.10 -3.24 -7.78
CA ARG A 55 1.23 -3.57 -8.64
C ARG A 55 0.89 -4.70 -9.62
N LYS A 56 0.25 -5.78 -9.15
CA LYS A 56 -0.21 -6.89 -10.01
C LYS A 56 -1.27 -6.46 -11.02
N VAL A 57 -2.20 -5.60 -10.62
CA VAL A 57 -3.20 -5.04 -11.54
C VAL A 57 -2.52 -4.24 -12.65
N LEU A 58 -1.52 -3.43 -12.30
CA LEU A 58 -0.76 -2.65 -13.27
C LEU A 58 0.04 -3.53 -14.24
N GLU A 59 0.74 -4.55 -13.75
CA GLU A 59 1.45 -5.51 -14.60
C GLU A 59 0.53 -6.20 -15.59
N ARG A 60 -0.62 -6.71 -15.13
CA ARG A 60 -1.63 -7.32 -16.01
C ARG A 60 -2.15 -6.33 -17.05
N THR A 61 -2.30 -5.07 -16.68
CA THR A 61 -2.80 -4.03 -17.59
C THR A 61 -1.76 -3.70 -18.67
N ARG A 62 -0.47 -3.63 -18.32
CA ARG A 62 0.63 -3.48 -19.28
C ARG A 62 0.70 -4.64 -20.26
N ALA A 63 0.63 -5.88 -19.78
CA ALA A 63 0.63 -7.06 -20.65
C ALA A 63 -0.54 -7.05 -21.65
N ARG A 64 -1.75 -6.66 -21.20
CA ARG A 64 -2.92 -6.51 -22.09
C ARG A 64 -2.74 -5.37 -23.09
N LEU A 65 -2.09 -4.28 -22.69
CA LEU A 65 -1.84 -3.15 -23.57
C LEU A 65 -0.86 -3.53 -24.68
N GLU A 66 0.24 -4.21 -24.35
CA GLU A 66 1.21 -4.74 -25.32
C GLU A 66 0.54 -5.71 -26.32
N GLU A 67 -0.35 -6.59 -25.84
CA GLU A 67 -1.11 -7.50 -26.70
C GLU A 67 -2.03 -6.74 -27.66
N LEU A 68 -2.75 -5.73 -27.16
CA LEU A 68 -3.64 -4.91 -28.00
C LEU A 68 -2.84 -4.10 -29.03
N GLU A 69 -1.70 -3.53 -28.65
CA GLU A 69 -0.80 -2.83 -29.58
C GLU A 69 -0.26 -3.75 -30.68
N ALA A 70 0.04 -5.01 -30.35
CA ALA A 70 0.46 -5.99 -31.34
C ALA A 70 -0.68 -6.31 -32.33
N ARG A 71 -1.89 -6.53 -31.82
CA ARG A 71 -3.08 -6.78 -32.65
C ARG A 71 -3.40 -5.60 -33.57
N VAL A 72 -3.32 -4.37 -33.05
CA VAL A 72 -3.54 -3.16 -33.85
C VAL A 72 -2.51 -3.07 -34.97
N ARG A 73 -1.21 -3.26 -34.67
CA ARG A 73 -0.16 -3.28 -35.71
C ARG A 73 -0.39 -4.34 -36.78
N GLU A 74 -0.83 -5.54 -36.39
CA GLU A 74 -1.18 -6.59 -37.35
C GLU A 74 -2.32 -6.15 -38.27
N LEU A 75 -3.39 -5.58 -37.69
CA LEU A 75 -4.54 -5.09 -38.46
C LEU A 75 -4.14 -3.95 -39.40
N GLU A 76 -3.37 -2.97 -38.92
CA GLU A 76 -2.84 -1.87 -39.72
C GLU A 76 -2.00 -2.38 -40.90
N THR A 77 -1.14 -3.38 -40.66
CA THR A 77 -0.32 -4.00 -41.71
C THR A 77 -1.18 -4.69 -42.78
N ARG A 78 -2.22 -5.42 -42.35
CA ARG A 78 -3.16 -6.10 -43.26
C ARG A 78 -3.97 -5.11 -44.11
N LEU A 79 -4.39 -3.99 -43.51
CA LEU A 79 -5.07 -2.90 -44.22
C LEU A 79 -4.16 -2.24 -45.25
N ALA A 80 -2.89 -1.98 -44.90
CA ALA A 80 -1.91 -1.41 -45.83
C ALA A 80 -1.60 -2.35 -47.01
N ALA A 81 -1.47 -3.66 -46.75
CA ALA A 81 -1.22 -4.67 -47.78
C ALA A 81 -2.41 -4.90 -48.73
N GLY A 82 -3.63 -4.51 -48.34
CA GLY A 82 -4.84 -4.67 -49.13
C GLY A 82 -5.18 -3.50 -50.07
N THR A 83 -4.39 -2.42 -50.10
CA THR A 83 -4.61 -1.29 -51.01
C THR A 83 -3.93 -1.58 -52.36
N PRO A 84 -4.67 -1.81 -53.47
CA PRO A 84 -4.07 -1.94 -54.79
C PRO A 84 -3.40 -0.62 -55.19
N PRO A 85 -2.26 -0.63 -55.92
CA PRO A 85 -1.73 0.61 -56.48
C PRO A 85 -2.81 1.24 -57.36
N ALA A 86 -3.17 2.49 -57.06
CA ALA A 86 -4.05 3.29 -57.88
C ALA A 86 -3.45 3.32 -59.29
N ASN A 87 -4.08 2.61 -60.23
CA ASN A 87 -3.67 2.58 -61.64
C ASN A 87 -3.75 3.98 -62.24
N SER A 88 -2.67 4.30 -62.97
CA SER A 88 -2.45 5.25 -64.07
C SER A 88 -3.50 6.32 -64.37
#